data_AF-A0A6P3UUU8-F1
#
_entry.id   AF-A0A6P3UUU8-F1
#
_cell.length_a   1.000
_cell.length_b   1.000
_cell.length_c   1.000
_cell.angle_alpha   90.00
_cell.angle_beta   90.00
_cell.angle_gamma   90.00
#
_symmetry.space_group_name_H-M   'P 1'
#
loop_
_entity.id
_entity.type
_entity.pdbx_description
1 polymer ?
#
loop_
_entity_poly.entity_id
_entity_poly.type
_entity_poly.pdbx_seq_one_letter_code
_entity_poly.pdbx_strand_id
1 'polypeptide(L)'
;MSYGYQGPPVIQFPGHAPPPTSFGAPPGTPSAPGALPYPQSGNIGFTSPAPVSFGMPQPYSPYPVQPNHPISNQCPPPAPGAPAQQIPLPMPQSPSPYPSQQMQQPYPRQPSVYPQQQNYNMYPNLRNAPDAKECFNIPSPYTSASNAHSNNSSSYQGGSYPGGQGTGYYSPHTDRSSPYQPTPAPAPRRNQFTPKLSPTVVPYNDFDARADAEVLRKAMKGFGTDEKAIIHVLANRSNLQRQEIAVQFKTLYGKDLIKDLKSELSGNFERLVLAMMMPLPQFYAKELHDAMAGIGTDECVLIEVLCTMSNHEIRVIKQAYEAMYGRTLEDDLTDDTSGNFKRLMVSLCCANRDESFDIDHAAAIEDAKELLRAGELRFGTDESTFNAILVQRNVPQLKQVFQEYENITGHAIEDAIENEFSGDIKKGLLAIVKCVKNRAGFFAEQLYKSMKGFGTDDDRLIRLVVTRCEVDMGEIKETFRQLYNESLEEFISGDCSGHYKKCLLALVS
;
A
#
# COMPACT_ATOMS: atom_id res chain seq x y z
N MET A 1 -9.61 -8.45 0.79
CA MET A 1 -9.14 -8.42 2.20
C MET A 1 -9.35 -7.01 2.71
N SER A 2 -10.04 -6.80 3.83
CA SER A 2 -10.30 -5.48 4.40
C SER A 2 -10.28 -5.56 5.92
N TYR A 3 -9.66 -4.58 6.58
CA TYR A 3 -9.35 -4.60 8.01
C TYR A 3 -10.24 -3.61 8.78
N GLY A 4 -11.05 -4.14 9.71
CA GLY A 4 -11.85 -3.33 10.63
C GLY A 4 -11.04 -2.95 11.88
N TYR A 5 -10.60 -1.68 11.96
CA TYR A 5 -9.91 -1.14 13.13
C TYR A 5 -10.90 -0.77 14.24
N GLN A 6 -10.73 -1.31 15.45
CA GLN A 6 -11.52 -0.90 16.63
C GLN A 6 -10.79 0.18 17.43
N GLY A 7 -11.44 1.34 17.61
CA GLY A 7 -10.88 2.47 18.35
C GLY A 7 -11.00 2.34 19.88
N PRO A 8 -10.19 3.11 20.64
CA PRO A 8 -10.17 3.06 22.11
C PRO A 8 -11.41 3.71 22.77
N PRO A 9 -11.71 3.38 24.04
CA PRO A 9 -12.89 3.89 24.76
C PRO A 9 -12.75 5.37 25.16
N VAL A 10 -13.88 6.11 25.12
CA VAL A 10 -13.94 7.54 25.45
C VAL A 10 -14.59 7.76 26.81
N ILE A 11 -13.88 8.47 27.70
CA ILE A 11 -14.41 8.95 28.99
C ILE A 11 -15.26 10.20 28.74
N GLN A 12 -16.47 10.26 29.32
CA GLN A 12 -17.35 11.43 29.22
C GLN A 12 -17.41 12.23 30.53
N PHE A 13 -17.30 13.56 30.40
CA PHE A 13 -17.70 14.52 31.44
C PHE A 13 -19.02 15.20 31.03
N PRO A 14 -19.95 15.48 31.97
CA PRO A 14 -21.28 15.98 31.63
C PRO A 14 -21.38 17.51 31.56
N GLY A 15 -22.10 18.01 30.56
CA GLY A 15 -22.83 19.29 30.65
C GLY A 15 -22.31 20.45 29.79
N HIS A 16 -22.92 20.64 28.60
CA HIS A 16 -23.36 21.94 28.09
C HIS A 16 -24.37 21.73 26.94
N ALA A 17 -25.25 22.72 26.72
CA ALA A 17 -26.32 22.67 25.71
C ALA A 17 -25.93 23.46 24.43
N PRO A 18 -26.43 23.05 23.24
CA PRO A 18 -26.13 23.75 21.98
C PRO A 18 -26.94 25.04 21.81
N PRO A 19 -26.38 26.09 21.15
CA PRO A 19 -27.13 27.28 20.75
C PRO A 19 -28.00 27.02 19.50
N PRO A 20 -29.05 27.84 19.25
CA PRO A 20 -30.03 27.61 18.20
C PRO A 20 -29.58 28.08 16.80
N THR A 21 -30.20 27.51 15.77
CA THR A 21 -30.19 28.00 14.39
C THR A 21 -31.44 28.84 14.09
N SER A 22 -31.32 29.87 13.23
CA SER A 22 -32.28 30.26 12.16
C SER A 22 -32.06 31.72 11.71
N PHE A 23 -32.57 32.03 10.51
CA PHE A 23 -32.70 33.35 9.85
C PHE A 23 -31.37 34.05 9.47
N GLY A 24 -31.17 34.53 8.24
CA GLY A 24 -32.06 34.64 7.08
C GLY A 24 -32.58 36.07 6.91
N ALA A 25 -31.85 36.88 6.15
CA ALA A 25 -32.14 38.32 5.97
C ALA A 25 -33.11 38.59 4.79
N PRO A 26 -34.04 39.55 4.92
CA PRO A 26 -34.91 39.96 3.82
C PRO A 26 -34.18 40.88 2.82
N PRO A 27 -34.57 40.90 1.53
CA PRO A 27 -34.00 41.79 0.53
C PRO A 27 -34.48 43.24 0.70
N GLY A 28 -33.59 44.23 0.65
CA GLY A 28 -34.01 45.64 0.71
C GLY A 28 -32.97 46.75 0.92
N THR A 29 -31.67 46.46 1.05
CA THR A 29 -30.63 47.50 1.26
C THR A 29 -29.87 47.84 -0.03
N PRO A 30 -29.63 49.14 -0.34
CA PRO A 30 -29.03 49.57 -1.61
C PRO A 30 -27.49 49.53 -1.60
N SER A 31 -26.90 49.14 -2.74
CA SER A 31 -25.45 49.24 -3.02
C SER A 31 -25.07 50.55 -3.69
N ALA A 32 -23.77 50.89 -3.65
CA ALA A 32 -23.22 52.15 -4.17
C ALA A 32 -23.39 52.33 -5.71
N PRO A 33 -23.48 53.58 -6.21
CA PRO A 33 -23.69 53.87 -7.63
C PRO A 33 -22.43 53.68 -8.47
N GLY A 34 -22.56 53.20 -9.72
CA GLY A 34 -21.42 53.22 -10.66
C GLY A 34 -21.50 52.44 -11.99
N ALA A 35 -22.47 51.54 -12.21
CA ALA A 35 -22.50 50.66 -13.40
C ALA A 35 -23.86 50.62 -14.12
N LEU A 36 -23.81 50.38 -15.44
CA LEU A 36 -24.96 50.36 -16.35
C LEU A 36 -25.53 48.92 -16.58
N PRO A 37 -26.78 48.77 -17.05
CA PRO A 37 -27.55 47.54 -16.83
C PRO A 37 -27.41 46.44 -17.90
N TYR A 38 -27.58 45.19 -17.46
CA TYR A 38 -27.93 44.05 -18.31
C TYR A 38 -29.44 44.00 -18.60
N PRO A 39 -29.87 43.61 -19.81
CA PRO A 39 -31.25 43.17 -20.07
C PRO A 39 -31.44 41.68 -19.73
N GLN A 40 -32.54 41.33 -19.05
CA GLN A 40 -33.03 39.95 -18.89
C GLN A 40 -34.34 39.73 -19.65
N SER A 41 -34.35 38.81 -20.61
CA SER A 41 -35.51 38.00 -21.07
C SER A 41 -35.02 37.06 -22.18
N GLY A 42 -35.50 35.83 -22.35
CA GLY A 42 -36.52 35.09 -21.60
C GLY A 42 -36.40 33.57 -21.86
N ASN A 43 -37.39 32.79 -21.42
CA ASN A 43 -37.38 31.32 -21.48
C ASN A 43 -37.86 30.77 -22.86
N ILE A 44 -37.90 29.43 -23.03
CA ILE A 44 -38.15 28.64 -24.28
C ILE A 44 -36.84 28.33 -25.03
N GLY A 45 -36.55 27.12 -25.54
CA GLY A 45 -37.34 25.86 -25.58
C GLY A 45 -36.48 24.64 -26.01
N PHE A 46 -37.12 23.49 -26.28
CA PHE A 46 -36.46 22.18 -26.45
C PHE A 46 -35.71 21.96 -27.78
N THR A 47 -34.69 21.07 -27.71
CA THR A 47 -34.15 20.17 -28.77
C THR A 47 -33.59 20.73 -30.08
N SER A 48 -32.33 20.38 -30.38
CA SER A 48 -31.87 19.93 -31.72
C SER A 48 -30.52 19.18 -31.62
N PRO A 49 -30.27 18.16 -32.46
CA PRO A 49 -28.97 17.49 -32.59
C PRO A 49 -28.03 18.24 -33.55
N ALA A 50 -26.74 17.90 -33.54
CA ALA A 50 -25.76 18.46 -34.48
C ALA A 50 -25.85 17.84 -35.89
N PRO A 51 -25.66 18.63 -36.97
CA PRO A 51 -25.62 18.13 -38.35
C PRO A 51 -24.23 17.58 -38.73
N VAL A 52 -24.15 16.89 -39.87
CA VAL A 52 -22.94 16.19 -40.36
C VAL A 52 -22.54 16.58 -41.78
N SER A 53 -21.25 16.39 -42.08
CA SER A 53 -20.67 16.11 -43.41
C SER A 53 -20.20 17.28 -44.31
N PHE A 54 -19.37 16.88 -45.29
CA PHE A 54 -18.67 17.61 -46.36
C PHE A 54 -17.50 18.53 -45.96
N GLY A 55 -16.30 18.40 -46.57
CA GLY A 55 -15.87 17.39 -47.55
C GLY A 55 -14.41 17.51 -48.02
N MET A 56 -13.88 16.43 -48.62
CA MET A 56 -12.56 16.34 -49.26
C MET A 56 -12.66 16.47 -50.79
N PRO A 57 -11.58 16.90 -51.47
CA PRO A 57 -11.02 16.07 -52.54
C PRO A 57 -9.47 16.02 -52.63
N GLN A 58 -8.97 15.04 -53.40
CA GLN A 58 -7.56 14.70 -53.76
C GLN A 58 -7.30 15.08 -55.27
N PRO A 59 -6.21 14.71 -56.01
CA PRO A 59 -5.03 13.84 -55.73
C PRO A 59 -3.62 14.22 -56.35
N TYR A 60 -2.56 13.44 -55.99
CA TYR A 60 -1.28 13.17 -56.74
C TYR A 60 -0.22 14.31 -56.92
N SER A 61 1.05 14.14 -57.40
CA SER A 61 2.16 13.11 -57.47
C SER A 61 3.33 13.73 -58.34
N PRO A 62 4.57 13.19 -58.62
CA PRO A 62 5.29 11.95 -58.25
C PRO A 62 6.78 12.16 -57.76
N TYR A 63 7.80 11.49 -58.36
CA TYR A 63 9.24 11.42 -57.99
C TYR A 63 10.23 11.76 -59.15
N PRO A 64 11.55 11.92 -58.87
CA PRO A 64 12.58 11.08 -59.55
C PRO A 64 13.64 10.42 -58.60
N VAL A 65 14.78 9.94 -59.15
CA VAL A 65 15.55 8.73 -58.67
C VAL A 65 17.06 8.97 -58.32
N GLN A 66 17.69 7.97 -57.66
CA GLN A 66 19.08 7.85 -57.13
C GLN A 66 20.24 7.86 -58.15
N PRO A 67 21.52 7.64 -57.72
CA PRO A 67 22.08 6.26 -57.80
C PRO A 67 23.09 5.78 -56.70
N ASN A 68 22.95 4.49 -56.32
CA ASN A 68 23.97 3.44 -56.04
C ASN A 68 25.15 3.57 -55.02
N HIS A 69 25.07 2.76 -53.94
CA HIS A 69 25.95 1.59 -53.56
C HIS A 69 27.48 1.72 -53.32
N PRO A 70 28.18 0.78 -52.61
CA PRO A 70 27.80 -0.62 -52.29
C PRO A 70 27.92 -1.08 -50.81
N ILE A 71 27.66 -2.38 -50.59
CA ILE A 71 27.69 -3.13 -49.30
C ILE A 71 28.88 -4.10 -49.28
N SER A 72 29.35 -4.52 -48.09
CA SER A 72 30.10 -5.79 -47.91
C SER A 72 29.83 -6.43 -46.54
N ASN A 73 30.26 -7.69 -46.34
CA ASN A 73 29.66 -8.65 -45.39
C ASN A 73 30.46 -8.93 -44.10
N GLN A 74 29.69 -9.28 -43.04
CA GLN A 74 29.85 -10.36 -42.04
C GLN A 74 31.25 -10.92 -41.67
N CYS A 75 31.52 -11.06 -40.36
CA CYS A 75 32.22 -12.22 -39.75
C CYS A 75 32.04 -12.28 -38.19
N PRO A 76 32.37 -13.40 -37.50
CA PRO A 76 31.74 -13.81 -36.21
C PRO A 76 32.68 -13.76 -34.96
N PRO A 77 32.26 -14.21 -33.74
CA PRO A 77 32.95 -13.91 -32.47
C PRO A 77 33.92 -15.03 -31.96
N PRO A 78 34.73 -14.76 -30.91
CA PRO A 78 35.67 -15.73 -30.31
C PRO A 78 35.35 -16.19 -28.87
N ALA A 79 35.64 -17.47 -28.57
CA ALA A 79 35.78 -18.07 -27.23
C ALA A 79 36.37 -19.51 -27.38
N PRO A 80 36.87 -20.19 -26.32
CA PRO A 80 37.64 -19.73 -25.16
C PRO A 80 38.98 -20.54 -24.97
N GLY A 81 39.92 -20.07 -24.13
CA GLY A 81 41.14 -20.84 -23.79
C GLY A 81 42.16 -20.08 -22.92
N ALA A 82 42.99 -20.81 -22.15
CA ALA A 82 43.96 -20.31 -21.15
C ALA A 82 45.40 -20.86 -21.44
N PRO A 83 46.49 -20.60 -20.66
CA PRO A 83 46.60 -19.85 -19.39
C PRO A 83 47.85 -18.92 -19.19
N ALA A 84 47.75 -18.07 -18.15
CA ALA A 84 48.77 -17.54 -17.21
C ALA A 84 50.26 -17.27 -17.62
N GLN A 85 50.71 -16.02 -17.40
CA GLN A 85 52.07 -15.65 -16.92
C GLN A 85 51.99 -14.46 -15.93
N GLN A 86 53.12 -14.08 -15.29
CA GLN A 86 53.18 -13.27 -14.06
C GLN A 86 53.89 -11.91 -14.22
N ILE A 87 53.45 -10.87 -13.48
CA ILE A 87 54.23 -9.89 -12.64
C ILE A 87 55.36 -9.05 -13.35
N PRO A 88 55.58 -7.73 -13.09
CA PRO A 88 55.32 -6.97 -11.84
C PRO A 88 54.67 -5.56 -11.97
N LEU A 89 54.42 -4.94 -10.80
CA LEU A 89 54.14 -3.50 -10.59
C LEU A 89 55.41 -2.63 -10.69
N PRO A 90 55.25 -1.30 -10.85
CA PRO A 90 55.92 -0.41 -9.88
C PRO A 90 55.10 0.81 -9.40
N MET A 91 55.47 1.27 -8.20
CA MET A 91 55.17 2.55 -7.53
C MET A 91 56.45 2.94 -6.73
N PRO A 92 56.58 4.12 -6.07
CA PRO A 92 55.77 5.36 -6.13
C PRO A 92 56.64 6.60 -6.47
N GLN A 93 56.07 7.83 -6.45
CA GLN A 93 56.58 9.00 -5.68
C GLN A 93 55.78 10.31 -5.88
N SER A 94 55.94 11.22 -4.93
CA SER A 94 55.46 12.62 -4.84
C SER A 94 56.54 13.44 -4.06
N PRO A 95 56.46 14.77 -3.79
CA PRO A 95 55.36 15.74 -4.00
C PRO A 95 55.74 17.19 -4.46
N SER A 96 54.73 17.99 -4.86
CA SER A 96 54.67 19.49 -4.79
C SER A 96 55.68 20.33 -5.63
N PRO A 97 55.58 21.68 -5.73
CA PRO A 97 54.61 22.65 -5.18
C PRO A 97 53.92 23.60 -6.22
N TYR A 98 53.14 24.58 -5.72
CA TYR A 98 52.43 25.65 -6.46
C TYR A 98 53.36 26.76 -7.05
N PRO A 99 52.87 27.50 -8.06
CA PRO A 99 52.74 28.97 -7.93
C PRO A 99 51.29 29.48 -8.16
N SER A 100 51.09 30.80 -8.32
CA SER A 100 49.84 31.49 -7.90
C SER A 100 49.42 32.73 -8.72
N GLN A 101 48.16 33.19 -8.52
CA GLN A 101 47.56 34.49 -8.95
C GLN A 101 47.35 34.67 -10.48
N GLN A 102 46.35 35.38 -11.04
CA GLN A 102 45.13 36.13 -10.64
C GLN A 102 44.02 35.75 -11.71
N MET A 103 42.74 36.13 -11.74
CA MET A 103 42.01 37.37 -11.37
C MET A 103 40.48 37.08 -11.23
N GLN A 104 39.63 38.10 -11.00
CA GLN A 104 38.18 37.96 -10.71
C GLN A 104 37.27 38.32 -11.91
N GLN A 105 36.12 37.64 -12.06
CA GLN A 105 34.78 38.23 -12.30
C GLN A 105 33.67 37.21 -11.91
N PRO A 106 32.40 37.61 -11.67
CA PRO A 106 31.42 36.81 -10.92
C PRO A 106 30.32 36.15 -11.78
N TYR A 107 29.80 35.02 -11.30
CA TYR A 107 28.53 34.44 -11.74
C TYR A 107 27.46 34.54 -10.63
N PRO A 108 26.18 34.72 -10.97
CA PRO A 108 25.13 35.03 -10.00
C PRO A 108 24.73 33.81 -9.15
N ARG A 109 24.39 34.05 -7.88
CA ARG A 109 23.72 33.04 -7.05
C ARG A 109 22.31 32.78 -7.57
N GLN A 110 22.02 31.55 -8.00
CA GLN A 110 20.64 31.06 -7.97
C GLN A 110 20.27 30.69 -6.52
N PRO A 111 19.05 30.98 -6.05
CA PRO A 111 18.60 30.55 -4.73
C PRO A 111 18.26 29.05 -4.75
N SER A 112 18.85 28.27 -3.83
CA SER A 112 18.42 26.90 -3.57
C SER A 112 17.01 26.92 -2.96
N VAL A 113 15.99 26.60 -3.76
CA VAL A 113 14.59 26.55 -3.32
C VAL A 113 14.34 25.26 -2.55
N TYR A 114 14.78 25.24 -1.29
CA TYR A 114 14.18 24.34 -0.31
C TYR A 114 12.82 24.91 0.10
N PRO A 115 11.70 24.16 -0.03
CA PRO A 115 10.43 24.59 0.52
C PRO A 115 10.56 24.69 2.04
N GLN A 116 10.19 25.84 2.62
CA GLN A 116 10.16 25.97 4.08
C GLN A 116 9.11 25.03 4.65
N GLN A 117 9.53 24.15 5.57
CA GLN A 117 8.59 23.38 6.40
C GLN A 117 7.79 24.35 7.28
N GLN A 118 6.60 24.72 6.82
CA GLN A 118 5.61 25.39 7.66
C GLN A 118 5.10 24.41 8.73
N ASN A 119 4.62 24.97 9.84
CA ASN A 119 4.46 24.25 11.11
C ASN A 119 3.18 23.37 11.10
N TYR A 120 3.29 22.13 10.60
CA TYR A 120 2.20 21.15 10.52
C TYR A 120 1.75 20.61 11.89
N ASN A 121 1.03 21.45 12.65
CA ASN A 121 0.08 20.97 13.65
C ASN A 121 -1.18 20.48 12.91
N MET A 122 -1.24 19.22 12.49
CA MET A 122 -2.38 18.71 11.71
C MET A 122 -2.94 17.37 12.22
N TYR A 123 -3.77 17.45 13.26
CA TYR A 123 -4.88 16.52 13.48
C TYR A 123 -6.20 17.21 13.08
N PRO A 124 -6.75 16.97 11.87
CA PRO A 124 -8.06 17.46 11.50
C PRO A 124 -9.13 16.78 12.36
N ASN A 125 -9.98 17.55 13.03
CA ASN A 125 -11.10 16.99 13.78
C ASN A 125 -12.14 16.40 12.80
N LEU A 126 -12.23 15.07 12.73
CA LEU A 126 -13.14 14.27 11.88
C LEU A 126 -14.66 14.47 12.16
N ARG A 127 -15.04 15.55 12.86
CA ARG A 127 -16.40 15.76 13.37
C ARG A 127 -17.36 16.45 12.39
N ASN A 128 -16.84 16.97 11.27
CA ASN A 128 -17.57 17.81 10.31
C ASN A 128 -17.58 17.27 8.87
N ALA A 129 -17.32 15.98 8.65
CA ALA A 129 -17.55 15.34 7.35
C ALA A 129 -19.08 15.19 7.11
N PRO A 130 -19.65 15.59 5.95
CA PRO A 130 -21.10 15.60 5.75
C PRO A 130 -21.78 14.22 5.83
N ASP A 131 -21.13 13.19 5.33
CA ASP A 131 -21.78 11.93 4.89
C ASP A 131 -21.90 10.84 5.98
N ALA A 132 -21.59 11.17 7.24
CA ALA A 132 -21.46 10.20 8.33
C ALA A 132 -22.73 10.00 9.19
N LYS A 133 -23.93 10.07 8.60
CA LYS A 133 -25.20 10.21 9.38
C LYS A 133 -26.17 9.02 9.44
N GLU A 134 -25.98 7.94 8.67
CA GLU A 134 -26.98 6.85 8.63
C GLU A 134 -26.62 5.57 9.42
N CYS A 135 -25.39 5.44 9.94
CA CYS A 135 -24.91 4.20 10.57
C CYS A 135 -25.25 4.00 12.07
N PHE A 136 -25.91 4.94 12.74
CA PHE A 136 -25.98 4.98 14.22
C PHE A 136 -27.42 5.00 14.80
N ASN A 137 -28.30 4.05 14.43
CA ASN A 137 -29.68 4.09 14.93
C ASN A 137 -30.46 2.75 15.06
N ILE A 138 -29.87 1.70 15.67
CA ILE A 138 -30.63 0.52 16.16
C ILE A 138 -30.15 0.14 17.59
N PRO A 139 -31.04 -0.22 18.56
CA PRO A 139 -30.65 -0.52 19.95
C PRO A 139 -30.14 -1.96 20.16
N SER A 140 -29.37 -2.18 21.24
CA SER A 140 -28.89 -3.50 21.67
C SER A 140 -29.44 -3.90 23.06
N PRO A 141 -29.85 -5.17 23.30
CA PRO A 141 -30.45 -5.63 24.55
C PRO A 141 -29.46 -6.28 25.54
N TYR A 142 -29.93 -6.47 26.79
CA TYR A 142 -29.30 -7.13 27.95
C TYR A 142 -28.10 -6.38 28.58
N THR A 143 -28.25 -5.68 29.71
CA THR A 143 -28.49 -6.14 31.10
C THR A 143 -27.37 -7.01 31.68
N SER A 144 -26.40 -6.37 32.33
CA SER A 144 -25.40 -7.01 33.19
C SER A 144 -25.91 -7.17 34.62
N ALA A 145 -25.63 -8.31 35.24
CA ALA A 145 -25.90 -8.57 36.67
C ALA A 145 -24.61 -8.99 37.37
N SER A 146 -24.27 -8.30 38.46
CA SER A 146 -23.06 -8.53 39.26
C SER A 146 -23.20 -9.76 40.17
N ASN A 147 -22.08 -10.38 40.57
CA ASN A 147 -21.88 -10.73 41.98
C ASN A 147 -20.43 -11.03 42.37
N ALA A 148 -20.12 -10.79 43.64
CA ALA A 148 -18.84 -11.10 44.27
C ALA A 148 -18.84 -12.51 44.91
N HIS A 149 -17.66 -13.00 45.32
CA HIS A 149 -17.53 -14.30 45.97
C HIS A 149 -17.89 -14.27 47.47
N SER A 150 -18.65 -15.27 47.95
CA SER A 150 -18.59 -15.70 49.35
C SER A 150 -19.05 -17.16 49.56
N ASN A 151 -18.07 -18.03 49.83
CA ASN A 151 -18.12 -19.17 50.76
C ASN A 151 -19.36 -20.11 50.86
N ASN A 152 -19.13 -21.36 50.40
CA ASN A 152 -19.13 -22.60 51.22
C ASN A 152 -20.18 -23.70 50.95
N SER A 153 -19.68 -24.95 50.92
CA SER A 153 -20.31 -26.25 51.23
C SER A 153 -21.69 -26.67 50.65
N SER A 154 -21.69 -27.83 49.97
CA SER A 154 -22.53 -29.04 50.21
C SER A 154 -24.06 -28.93 50.46
N SER A 155 -24.95 -29.80 49.94
CA SER A 155 -24.78 -31.07 49.17
C SER A 155 -26.11 -31.68 48.70
N TYR A 156 -26.07 -32.44 47.60
CA TYR A 156 -26.89 -33.64 47.24
C TYR A 156 -28.45 -33.65 47.17
N GLN A 157 -28.93 -34.24 46.06
CA GLN A 157 -30.14 -35.10 45.86
C GLN A 157 -31.59 -34.56 45.94
N GLY A 158 -32.44 -35.02 45.00
CA GLY A 158 -33.58 -35.86 45.44
C GLY A 158 -35.01 -35.71 44.85
N GLY A 159 -35.22 -35.89 43.54
CA GLY A 159 -36.29 -36.75 42.97
C GLY A 159 -37.82 -36.53 43.16
N SER A 160 -38.54 -36.71 42.03
CA SER A 160 -39.83 -37.42 41.87
C SER A 160 -41.20 -36.68 41.84
N TYR A 161 -42.06 -37.23 40.96
CA TYR A 161 -43.49 -36.96 40.64
C TYR A 161 -44.43 -37.88 41.52
N PRO A 162 -45.77 -38.08 41.31
CA PRO A 162 -46.68 -37.70 40.18
C PRO A 162 -48.19 -37.38 40.46
N GLY A 163 -48.94 -37.04 39.38
CA GLY A 163 -50.41 -37.21 39.22
C GLY A 163 -51.30 -35.96 39.44
N GLY A 164 -52.47 -35.78 38.77
CA GLY A 164 -53.06 -36.50 37.62
C GLY A 164 -54.54 -36.13 37.29
N GLN A 165 -54.93 -36.26 35.99
CA GLN A 165 -56.30 -36.38 35.40
C GLN A 165 -57.38 -35.28 35.55
N GLY A 166 -58.17 -35.03 34.47
CA GLY A 166 -59.50 -34.35 34.54
C GLY A 166 -60.05 -33.69 33.25
N THR A 167 -61.14 -34.24 32.69
CA THR A 167 -62.13 -33.77 31.66
C THR A 167 -62.37 -32.24 31.46
N GLY A 168 -62.89 -31.70 30.34
CA GLY A 168 -63.34 -32.26 29.04
C GLY A 168 -64.77 -31.83 28.59
N TYR A 169 -64.93 -31.03 27.51
CA TYR A 169 -66.23 -30.63 26.88
C TYR A 169 -66.10 -30.34 25.35
N TYR A 170 -67.22 -30.13 24.63
CA TYR A 170 -67.38 -30.35 23.17
C TYR A 170 -67.61 -29.09 22.27
N SER A 171 -66.93 -29.06 21.10
CA SER A 171 -67.41 -28.71 19.72
C SER A 171 -68.13 -27.37 19.37
N PRO A 172 -68.27 -27.01 18.06
CA PRO A 172 -67.38 -27.17 16.90
C PRO A 172 -67.26 -25.89 16.00
N HIS A 173 -66.43 -25.90 14.94
CA HIS A 173 -66.84 -25.59 13.53
C HIS A 173 -65.64 -25.43 12.52
N THR A 174 -65.71 -26.20 11.42
CA THR A 174 -65.22 -25.96 10.03
C THR A 174 -63.83 -25.35 9.73
N ASP A 175 -62.98 -26.20 9.13
CA ASP A 175 -62.16 -25.99 7.91
C ASP A 175 -61.47 -24.64 7.63
N ARG A 176 -60.13 -24.65 7.65
CA ARG A 176 -59.36 -24.85 6.39
C ARG A 176 -57.92 -25.30 6.65
N SER A 177 -57.45 -26.32 5.92
CA SER A 177 -56.06 -26.80 5.98
C SER A 177 -55.15 -26.03 5.03
N SER A 178 -53.90 -25.81 5.45
CA SER A 178 -52.80 -25.30 4.61
C SER A 178 -51.51 -26.02 5.02
N PRO A 179 -50.69 -26.55 4.09
CA PRO A 179 -49.54 -27.35 4.43
C PRO A 179 -48.35 -26.49 4.90
N TYR A 180 -47.88 -26.72 6.13
CA TYR A 180 -46.61 -26.16 6.59
C TYR A 180 -45.45 -26.78 5.80
N GLN A 181 -44.76 -25.95 5.01
CA GLN A 181 -43.43 -26.30 4.51
C GLN A 181 -42.41 -26.20 5.65
N PRO A 182 -41.50 -27.18 5.84
CA PRO A 182 -40.38 -27.03 6.75
C PRO A 182 -39.46 -25.91 6.25
N THR A 183 -39.23 -24.88 7.08
CA THR A 183 -38.18 -23.90 6.81
C THR A 183 -36.83 -24.60 6.77
N PRO A 184 -36.00 -24.44 5.72
CA PRO A 184 -34.66 -25.02 5.70
C PRO A 184 -33.85 -24.45 6.87
N ALA A 185 -33.14 -25.32 7.58
CA ALA A 185 -32.26 -24.88 8.67
C ALA A 185 -31.21 -23.91 8.12
N PRO A 186 -30.83 -22.85 8.86
CA PRO A 186 -29.81 -21.92 8.40
C PRO A 186 -28.51 -22.68 8.13
N ALA A 187 -27.96 -22.51 6.92
CA ALA A 187 -26.76 -23.22 6.50
C ALA A 187 -25.62 -23.00 7.53
N PRO A 188 -24.84 -24.04 7.84
CA PRO A 188 -23.76 -23.91 8.82
C PRO A 188 -22.81 -22.81 8.35
N ARG A 189 -22.58 -21.81 9.21
CA ARG A 189 -21.64 -20.71 8.92
C ARG A 189 -20.28 -21.33 8.63
N ARG A 190 -19.88 -21.30 7.35
CA ARG A 190 -18.56 -21.73 6.90
C ARG A 190 -17.54 -20.91 7.67
N ASN A 191 -16.78 -21.55 8.57
CA ASN A 191 -15.78 -20.87 9.38
C ASN A 191 -14.84 -20.10 8.44
N GLN A 192 -14.91 -18.77 8.49
CA GLN A 192 -14.05 -17.90 7.71
C GLN A 192 -12.64 -18.00 8.28
N PHE A 193 -11.86 -18.93 7.73
CA PHE A 193 -10.44 -19.09 8.02
C PHE A 193 -9.66 -17.94 7.36
N THR A 194 -9.86 -16.72 7.87
CA THR A 194 -8.91 -15.62 7.68
C THR A 194 -7.60 -16.06 8.32
N PRO A 195 -6.49 -16.20 7.58
CA PRO A 195 -5.20 -16.48 8.18
C PRO A 195 -4.90 -15.37 9.20
N LYS A 196 -4.66 -15.75 10.45
CA LYS A 196 -4.21 -14.80 11.47
C LYS A 196 -2.76 -14.45 11.13
N LEU A 197 -2.54 -13.23 10.62
CA LEU A 197 -1.20 -12.75 10.30
C LEU A 197 -0.29 -12.73 11.54
N SER A 198 1.00 -12.86 11.27
CA SER A 198 2.07 -13.00 12.26
C SER A 198 3.06 -11.83 12.14
N PRO A 199 2.69 -10.59 12.52
CA PRO A 199 3.62 -9.48 12.58
C PRO A 199 4.71 -9.74 13.64
N THR A 200 5.95 -9.40 13.32
CA THR A 200 7.12 -9.49 14.22
C THR A 200 7.19 -8.29 15.15
N VAL A 201 6.78 -7.10 14.67
CA VAL A 201 6.61 -5.91 15.50
C VAL A 201 5.15 -5.75 15.86
N VAL A 202 4.87 -5.70 17.16
CA VAL A 202 3.52 -5.51 17.73
C VAL A 202 3.51 -4.31 18.70
N PRO A 203 2.34 -3.74 19.02
CA PRO A 203 2.24 -2.74 20.09
C PRO A 203 2.79 -3.29 21.41
N TYR A 204 3.68 -2.54 22.05
CA TYR A 204 4.22 -2.88 23.36
C TYR A 204 3.14 -2.69 24.43
N ASN A 205 2.96 -3.67 25.32
CA ASN A 205 1.86 -3.66 26.30
C ASN A 205 2.05 -2.59 27.38
N ASP A 206 3.23 -2.55 28.01
CA ASP A 206 3.57 -1.64 29.10
C ASP A 206 4.12 -0.30 28.57
N PHE A 207 3.43 0.28 27.59
CA PHE A 207 3.90 1.44 26.85
C PHE A 207 3.77 2.76 27.63
N ASP A 208 4.90 3.46 27.78
CA ASP A 208 4.95 4.83 28.28
C ASP A 208 5.79 5.70 27.31
N ALA A 209 5.08 6.48 26.48
CA ALA A 209 5.67 7.42 25.54
C ALA A 209 6.60 8.45 26.20
N ARG A 210 6.41 8.77 27.49
CA ARG A 210 7.27 9.66 28.27
C ARG A 210 8.57 8.96 28.65
N ALA A 211 8.49 7.75 29.20
CA ALA A 211 9.68 6.98 29.57
C ALA A 211 10.57 6.71 28.34
N ASP A 212 9.95 6.34 27.21
CA ASP A 212 10.65 6.13 25.94
C ASP A 212 11.29 7.42 25.40
N ALA A 213 10.59 8.55 25.46
CA ALA A 213 11.15 9.85 25.09
C ALA A 213 12.33 10.26 26.00
N GLU A 214 12.27 9.95 27.30
CA GLU A 214 13.36 10.17 28.26
C GLU A 214 14.58 9.26 27.97
N VAL A 215 14.36 8.00 27.57
CA VAL A 215 15.42 7.09 27.11
C VAL A 215 16.07 7.59 25.82
N LEU A 216 15.29 7.93 24.79
CA LEU A 216 15.82 8.45 23.53
C LEU A 216 16.55 9.79 23.72
N ARG A 217 16.04 10.69 24.57
CA ARG A 217 16.73 11.94 24.88
C ARG A 217 18.06 11.70 25.58
N LYS A 218 18.17 10.68 26.44
CA LYS A 218 19.42 10.28 27.08
C LYS A 218 20.40 9.65 26.09
N ALA A 219 19.91 8.82 25.16
CA ALA A 219 20.71 8.15 24.13
C ALA A 219 21.38 9.14 23.16
N MET A 220 20.73 10.29 22.92
CA MET A 220 21.20 11.39 22.07
C MET A 220 21.74 12.57 22.89
N LYS A 221 22.48 12.32 23.99
CA LYS A 221 23.00 13.39 24.87
C LYS A 221 24.45 13.17 25.27
N GLY A 222 25.35 13.82 24.54
CA GLY A 222 26.75 13.97 24.95
C GLY A 222 27.64 14.14 23.75
N PHE A 223 28.71 13.34 23.72
CA PHE A 223 29.53 13.11 22.54
C PHE A 223 29.32 11.64 22.13
N GLY A 224 28.82 11.42 20.92
CA GLY A 224 28.38 10.10 20.45
C GLY A 224 26.99 9.70 20.97
N THR A 225 26.50 8.60 20.41
CA THR A 225 25.10 8.16 20.49
C THR A 225 25.01 6.77 21.15
N ASP A 226 23.96 6.49 21.92
CA ASP A 226 23.63 5.11 22.33
C ASP A 226 22.64 4.49 21.35
N GLU A 227 23.16 3.97 20.24
CA GLU A 227 22.31 3.36 19.21
C GLU A 227 21.66 2.06 19.70
N LYS A 228 22.17 1.41 20.75
CA LYS A 228 21.55 0.23 21.34
C LYS A 228 20.26 0.62 22.06
N ALA A 229 20.27 1.71 22.80
CA ALA A 229 19.06 2.26 23.41
C ALA A 229 18.04 2.71 22.35
N ILE A 230 18.49 3.34 21.26
CA ILE A 230 17.61 3.73 20.14
C ILE A 230 16.95 2.51 19.50
N ILE A 231 17.70 1.44 19.18
CA ILE A 231 17.15 0.19 18.64
C ILE A 231 16.20 -0.46 19.65
N HIS A 232 16.59 -0.55 20.92
CA HIS A 232 15.80 -1.20 21.95
C HIS A 232 14.42 -0.55 22.14
N VAL A 233 14.34 0.79 22.10
CA VAL A 233 13.05 1.49 22.08
C VAL A 233 12.37 1.30 20.73
N LEU A 234 12.93 1.82 19.63
CA LEU A 234 12.17 2.03 18.40
C LEU A 234 11.79 0.75 17.65
N ALA A 235 12.58 -0.32 17.73
CA ALA A 235 12.22 -1.61 17.11
C ALA A 235 11.14 -2.37 17.90
N ASN A 236 11.02 -2.13 19.22
CA ASN A 236 10.07 -2.80 20.10
C ASN A 236 8.81 -1.95 20.38
N ARG A 237 8.42 -1.10 19.44
CA ARG A 237 7.22 -0.24 19.47
C ARG A 237 6.58 -0.27 18.10
N SER A 238 5.25 -0.27 18.04
CA SER A 238 4.54 -0.09 16.76
C SER A 238 4.72 1.32 16.22
N ASN A 239 4.51 1.53 14.92
CA ASN A 239 4.63 2.83 14.26
C ASN A 239 3.74 3.90 14.91
N LEU A 240 2.54 3.53 15.39
CA LEU A 240 1.66 4.39 16.18
C LEU A 240 2.31 4.85 17.50
N GLN A 241 2.89 3.91 18.25
CA GLN A 241 3.61 4.21 19.48
C GLN A 241 4.85 5.09 19.21
N ARG A 242 5.55 4.89 18.07
CA ARG A 242 6.63 5.79 17.64
C ARG A 242 6.14 7.22 17.38
N GLN A 243 4.92 7.43 16.86
CA GLN A 243 4.33 8.78 16.73
C GLN A 243 4.05 9.41 18.11
N GLU A 244 3.49 8.64 19.05
CA GLU A 244 3.23 9.11 20.42
C GLU A 244 4.53 9.49 21.14
N ILE A 245 5.60 8.70 20.99
CA ILE A 245 6.95 9.04 21.49
C ILE A 245 7.45 10.36 20.86
N ALA A 246 7.26 10.57 19.55
CA ALA A 246 7.69 11.80 18.89
C ALA A 246 6.95 13.05 19.40
N VAL A 247 5.63 12.96 19.59
CA VAL A 247 4.81 14.03 20.19
C VAL A 247 5.22 14.29 21.63
N GLN A 248 5.49 13.25 22.41
CA GLN A 248 5.88 13.39 23.82
C GLN A 248 7.30 13.95 23.98
N PHE A 249 8.25 13.52 23.13
CA PHE A 249 9.61 14.10 23.07
C PHE A 249 9.56 15.60 22.71
N LYS A 250 8.69 15.99 21.77
CA LYS A 250 8.44 17.40 21.42
C LYS A 250 7.88 18.18 22.60
N THR A 251 6.97 17.58 23.36
CA THR A 251 6.32 18.18 24.54
C THR A 251 7.30 18.36 25.71
N LEU A 252 8.19 17.38 25.96
CA LEU A 252 9.14 17.41 27.08
C LEU A 252 10.34 18.32 26.84
N TYR A 253 10.80 18.47 25.59
CA TYR A 253 12.10 19.11 25.28
C TYR A 253 12.02 20.26 24.28
N GLY A 254 10.85 20.53 23.68
CA GLY A 254 10.70 21.47 22.57
C GLY A 254 11.36 21.03 21.25
N LYS A 255 12.09 19.91 21.27
CA LYS A 255 12.89 19.37 20.15
C LYS A 255 12.09 18.47 19.23
N ASP A 256 12.52 18.39 17.99
CA ASP A 256 11.96 17.50 16.96
C ASP A 256 12.73 16.18 16.99
N LEU A 257 12.07 15.06 17.34
CA LEU A 257 12.72 13.76 17.52
C LEU A 257 13.35 13.25 16.22
N ILE A 258 12.71 13.48 15.07
CA ILE A 258 13.17 13.02 13.76
C ILE A 258 14.43 13.80 13.35
N LYS A 259 14.47 15.11 13.66
CA LYS A 259 15.66 15.95 13.40
C LYS A 259 16.81 15.65 14.35
N ASP A 260 16.55 15.38 15.63
CA ASP A 260 17.57 14.91 16.58
C ASP A 260 18.16 13.57 16.11
N LEU A 261 17.32 12.56 15.81
CA LEU A 261 17.77 11.26 15.27
C LEU A 261 18.60 11.42 13.98
N LYS A 262 18.17 12.30 13.06
CA LYS A 262 18.92 12.57 11.83
C LYS A 262 20.28 13.27 12.07
N SER A 263 20.45 14.01 13.16
CA SER A 263 21.75 14.63 13.50
C SER A 263 22.72 13.71 14.25
N GLU A 264 22.21 12.64 14.87
CA GLU A 264 22.97 11.77 15.78
C GLU A 264 23.25 10.37 15.16
N LEU A 265 22.71 10.10 13.96
CA LEU A 265 22.86 8.85 13.20
C LEU A 265 23.46 9.12 11.81
N SER A 266 23.88 8.06 11.09
CA SER A 266 24.30 8.16 9.68
C SER A 266 24.09 6.85 8.89
N GLY A 267 24.12 6.95 7.57
CA GLY A 267 24.11 5.80 6.64
C GLY A 267 22.82 4.98 6.70
N ASN A 268 22.88 3.70 6.32
CA ASN A 268 21.68 2.85 6.25
C ASN A 268 20.99 2.66 7.62
N PHE A 269 21.70 2.86 8.74
CA PHE A 269 21.08 2.86 10.06
C PHE A 269 20.24 4.13 10.33
N GLU A 270 20.71 5.32 9.93
CA GLU A 270 19.88 6.54 9.90
C GLU A 270 18.64 6.31 9.03
N ARG A 271 18.83 5.83 7.80
CA ARG A 271 17.76 5.65 6.81
C ARG A 271 16.67 4.70 7.33
N LEU A 272 17.07 3.56 7.91
CA LEU A 272 16.17 2.61 8.53
C LEU A 272 15.39 3.23 9.72
N VAL A 273 16.08 3.91 10.64
CA VAL A 273 15.43 4.53 11.81
C VAL A 273 14.47 5.65 11.41
N LEU A 274 14.83 6.48 10.42
CA LEU A 274 13.93 7.52 9.90
C LEU A 274 12.71 6.92 9.16
N ALA A 275 12.89 5.82 8.42
CA ALA A 275 11.78 5.09 7.81
C ALA A 275 10.82 4.51 8.86
N MET A 276 11.35 3.84 9.90
CA MET A 276 10.55 3.31 11.01
C MET A 276 9.69 4.37 11.71
N MET A 277 10.20 5.61 11.81
CA MET A 277 9.53 6.75 12.45
C MET A 277 8.44 7.40 11.58
N MET A 278 8.39 7.12 10.28
CA MET A 278 7.42 7.73 9.36
C MET A 278 6.10 6.93 9.34
N PRO A 279 4.91 7.57 9.42
CA PRO A 279 3.62 6.90 9.22
C PRO A 279 3.58 6.14 7.89
N LEU A 280 3.15 4.87 7.91
CA LEU A 280 3.25 3.96 6.74
C LEU A 280 2.69 4.56 5.43
N PRO A 281 1.53 5.23 5.38
CA PRO A 281 1.04 5.85 4.14
C PRO A 281 1.93 6.98 3.61
N GLN A 282 2.55 7.75 4.51
CA GLN A 282 3.52 8.80 4.18
C GLN A 282 4.84 8.20 3.70
N PHE A 283 5.25 7.06 4.29
CA PHE A 283 6.42 6.32 3.83
C PHE A 283 6.22 5.75 2.43
N TYR A 284 5.10 5.07 2.15
CA TYR A 284 4.77 4.63 0.79
C TYR A 284 4.64 5.81 -0.19
N ALA A 285 4.03 6.92 0.20
CA ALA A 285 3.95 8.11 -0.64
C ALA A 285 5.33 8.67 -0.98
N LYS A 286 6.25 8.72 -0.01
CA LYS A 286 7.65 9.09 -0.21
C LYS A 286 8.39 8.12 -1.13
N GLU A 287 8.25 6.82 -0.93
CA GLU A 287 8.90 5.82 -1.79
C GLU A 287 8.40 5.89 -3.23
N LEU A 288 7.09 6.10 -3.45
CA LEU A 288 6.50 6.31 -4.77
C LEU A 288 6.98 7.62 -5.43
N HIS A 289 7.02 8.72 -4.67
CA HIS A 289 7.52 10.01 -5.17
C HIS A 289 9.01 9.89 -5.56
N ASP A 290 9.85 9.35 -4.68
CA ASP A 290 11.28 9.25 -4.92
C ASP A 290 11.62 8.25 -6.03
N ALA A 291 10.73 7.29 -6.32
CA ALA A 291 10.80 6.40 -7.49
C ALA A 291 10.45 7.08 -8.83
N MET A 292 9.82 8.25 -8.81
CA MET A 292 9.52 9.06 -10.01
C MET A 292 10.37 10.34 -10.08
N ALA A 293 10.98 10.76 -8.96
CA ALA A 293 11.71 12.01 -8.87
C ALA A 293 13.15 11.92 -9.41
N GLY A 294 13.37 12.33 -10.67
CA GLY A 294 14.71 12.62 -11.17
C GLY A 294 14.90 12.44 -12.68
N ILE A 295 15.80 11.54 -13.04
CA ILE A 295 16.08 11.16 -14.44
C ILE A 295 15.89 9.65 -14.54
N GLY A 296 14.79 9.25 -15.16
CA GLY A 296 14.31 7.86 -15.14
C GLY A 296 13.43 7.56 -13.93
N THR A 297 12.90 6.34 -13.90
CA THR A 297 11.87 5.89 -12.97
C THR A 297 12.32 4.56 -12.35
N ASP A 298 12.05 4.31 -11.08
CA ASP A 298 12.19 2.98 -10.49
C ASP A 298 10.87 2.22 -10.60
N GLU A 299 10.70 1.49 -11.70
CA GLU A 299 9.48 0.70 -11.92
C GLU A 299 9.34 -0.43 -10.89
N CYS A 300 10.42 -0.85 -10.23
CA CYS A 300 10.37 -1.92 -9.24
C CYS A 300 9.66 -1.46 -7.96
N VAL A 301 9.85 -0.21 -7.53
CA VAL A 301 9.10 0.40 -6.42
C VAL A 301 7.62 0.55 -6.79
N LEU A 302 7.33 1.10 -7.97
CA LEU A 302 5.95 1.28 -8.44
C LEU A 302 5.19 -0.05 -8.48
N ILE A 303 5.83 -1.11 -9.00
CA ILE A 303 5.26 -2.47 -9.05
C ILE A 303 5.10 -3.06 -7.64
N GLU A 304 6.12 -2.97 -6.79
CA GLU A 304 6.11 -3.55 -5.43
C GLU A 304 4.99 -3.00 -4.55
N VAL A 305 4.69 -1.70 -4.68
CA VAL A 305 3.57 -1.06 -3.99
C VAL A 305 2.25 -1.30 -4.74
N LEU A 306 2.11 -0.81 -5.97
CA LEU A 306 0.80 -0.73 -6.65
C LEU A 306 0.22 -2.10 -7.00
N CYS A 307 1.05 -3.12 -7.29
CA CYS A 307 0.55 -4.47 -7.58
C CYS A 307 0.17 -5.27 -6.32
N THR A 308 0.47 -4.78 -5.11
CA THR A 308 0.27 -5.55 -3.86
C THR A 308 -0.64 -4.91 -2.82
N MET A 309 -0.92 -3.61 -2.87
CA MET A 309 -1.82 -2.94 -1.92
C MET A 309 -3.31 -3.27 -2.17
N SER A 310 -4.12 -3.25 -1.11
CA SER A 310 -5.58 -3.21 -1.16
C SER A 310 -6.10 -1.85 -1.66
N ASN A 311 -7.39 -1.79 -2.04
CA ASN A 311 -8.00 -0.51 -2.42
C ASN A 311 -7.95 0.52 -1.28
N HIS A 312 -8.08 0.06 -0.03
CA HIS A 312 -8.01 0.96 1.13
C HIS A 312 -6.59 1.52 1.31
N GLU A 313 -5.57 0.67 1.25
CA GLU A 313 -4.16 1.10 1.34
C GLU A 313 -3.82 2.11 0.23
N ILE A 314 -4.17 1.84 -1.05
CA ILE A 314 -3.95 2.80 -2.14
C ILE A 314 -4.64 4.14 -1.88
N ARG A 315 -5.90 4.16 -1.42
CA ARG A 315 -6.63 5.41 -1.17
C ARG A 315 -5.97 6.26 -0.08
N VAL A 316 -5.47 5.65 1.00
CA VAL A 316 -4.77 6.38 2.07
C VAL A 316 -3.38 6.82 1.63
N ILE A 317 -2.69 6.03 0.77
CA ILE A 317 -1.42 6.44 0.16
C ILE A 317 -1.61 7.65 -0.78
N LYS A 318 -2.65 7.66 -1.63
CA LYS A 318 -2.99 8.82 -2.48
C LYS A 318 -3.23 10.08 -1.66
N GLN A 319 -3.97 9.99 -0.55
CA GLN A 319 -4.22 11.11 0.36
C GLN A 319 -2.93 11.62 1.03
N ALA A 320 -2.05 10.72 1.46
CA ALA A 320 -0.75 11.09 2.02
C ALA A 320 0.15 11.77 0.98
N TYR A 321 0.17 11.24 -0.25
CA TYR A 321 0.92 11.78 -1.37
C TYR A 321 0.48 13.20 -1.74
N GLU A 322 -0.82 13.42 -1.94
CA GLU A 322 -1.37 14.74 -2.27
C GLU A 322 -1.10 15.76 -1.15
N ALA A 323 -1.22 15.35 0.12
CA ALA A 323 -0.92 16.20 1.27
C ALA A 323 0.59 16.51 1.46
N MET A 324 1.49 15.68 0.92
CA MET A 324 2.94 15.86 1.01
C MET A 324 3.52 16.65 -0.18
N TYR A 325 2.97 16.46 -1.38
CA TYR A 325 3.57 16.93 -2.63
C TYR A 325 2.71 17.94 -3.41
N GLY A 326 1.40 18.04 -3.13
CA GLY A 326 0.51 18.99 -3.82
C GLY A 326 0.16 18.62 -5.27
N ARG A 327 0.53 17.42 -5.72
CA ARG A 327 0.05 16.75 -6.95
C ARG A 327 -0.65 15.45 -6.57
N THR A 328 -1.52 14.92 -7.44
CA THR A 328 -2.03 13.56 -7.21
C THR A 328 -0.99 12.54 -7.68
N LEU A 329 -0.94 11.39 -6.99
CA LEU A 329 -0.14 10.23 -7.43
C LEU A 329 -0.51 9.77 -8.85
N GLU A 330 -1.72 10.05 -9.32
CA GLU A 330 -2.20 9.65 -10.64
C GLU A 330 -1.67 10.57 -11.75
N ASP A 331 -1.41 11.84 -11.45
CA ASP A 331 -0.75 12.78 -12.37
C ASP A 331 0.72 12.41 -12.56
N ASP A 332 1.47 12.20 -11.47
CA ASP A 332 2.90 11.87 -11.53
C ASP A 332 3.12 10.49 -12.19
N LEU A 333 2.31 9.47 -11.86
CA LEU A 333 2.31 8.20 -12.60
C LEU A 333 1.95 8.39 -14.10
N THR A 334 1.18 9.43 -14.43
CA THR A 334 0.81 9.73 -15.82
C THR A 334 1.92 10.46 -16.58
N ASP A 335 2.73 11.26 -15.90
CA ASP A 335 3.88 11.94 -16.50
C ASP A 335 5.09 11.00 -16.64
N ASP A 336 5.48 10.32 -15.55
CA ASP A 336 6.75 9.57 -15.45
C ASP A 336 6.70 8.10 -15.88
N THR A 337 5.56 7.63 -16.41
CA THR A 337 5.44 6.29 -17.02
C THR A 337 4.82 6.31 -18.43
N SER A 338 4.99 5.25 -19.22
CA SER A 338 4.53 5.19 -20.61
C SER A 338 3.89 3.85 -21.02
N GLY A 339 3.26 3.85 -22.19
CA GLY A 339 2.70 2.65 -22.84
C GLY A 339 1.73 1.85 -21.97
N ASN A 340 1.79 0.52 -22.09
CA ASN A 340 0.96 -0.39 -21.30
C ASN A 340 1.32 -0.43 -19.81
N PHE A 341 2.58 -0.12 -19.46
CA PHE A 341 2.98 -0.03 -18.06
C PHE A 341 2.25 1.11 -17.34
N LYS A 342 2.18 2.31 -17.95
CA LYS A 342 1.33 3.41 -17.46
C LYS A 342 -0.11 2.97 -17.23
N ARG A 343 -0.70 2.32 -18.22
CA ARG A 343 -2.09 1.84 -18.15
C ARG A 343 -2.30 0.90 -16.96
N LEU A 344 -1.34 0.02 -16.65
CA LEU A 344 -1.40 -0.85 -15.47
C LEU A 344 -1.28 -0.05 -14.17
N MET A 345 -0.27 0.81 -14.03
CA MET A 345 -0.05 1.59 -12.80
C MET A 345 -1.23 2.51 -12.47
N VAL A 346 -1.78 3.21 -13.47
CA VAL A 346 -2.99 4.04 -13.30
C VAL A 346 -4.21 3.19 -12.95
N SER A 347 -4.42 2.04 -13.62
CA SER A 347 -5.54 1.14 -13.31
C SER A 347 -5.52 0.64 -11.86
N LEU A 348 -4.34 0.39 -11.30
CA LEU A 348 -4.15 0.03 -9.89
C LEU A 348 -4.35 1.25 -8.96
N CYS A 349 -3.84 2.42 -9.36
CA CYS A 349 -4.02 3.69 -8.65
C CYS A 349 -5.50 4.13 -8.54
N CYS A 350 -6.37 3.67 -9.45
CA CYS A 350 -7.83 3.86 -9.34
C CYS A 350 -8.46 3.17 -8.09
N ALA A 351 -7.77 2.21 -7.46
CA ALA A 351 -8.22 1.51 -6.25
C ALA A 351 -9.65 0.96 -6.37
N ASN A 352 -9.94 0.26 -7.47
CA ASN A 352 -11.27 -0.25 -7.83
C ASN A 352 -11.27 -1.74 -8.21
N ARG A 353 -10.46 -2.54 -7.51
CA ARG A 353 -10.55 -4.02 -7.57
C ARG A 353 -11.78 -4.49 -6.78
N ASP A 354 -12.42 -5.58 -7.21
CA ASP A 354 -13.37 -6.28 -6.34
C ASP A 354 -12.67 -6.86 -5.10
N GLU A 355 -13.15 -6.52 -3.91
CA GLU A 355 -12.62 -6.99 -2.63
C GLU A 355 -13.54 -7.99 -1.92
N SER A 356 -14.57 -8.47 -2.62
CA SER A 356 -15.38 -9.62 -2.21
C SER A 356 -14.55 -10.91 -2.07
N PHE A 357 -15.20 -11.96 -1.57
CA PHE A 357 -14.63 -13.31 -1.49
C PHE A 357 -15.43 -14.32 -2.31
N ASP A 358 -16.32 -13.84 -3.18
CA ASP A 358 -17.23 -14.65 -3.97
C ASP A 358 -16.53 -15.11 -5.26
N ILE A 359 -16.74 -16.37 -5.62
CA ILE A 359 -16.15 -17.02 -6.79
C ILE A 359 -17.28 -17.42 -7.73
N ASP A 360 -17.24 -16.90 -8.96
CA ASP A 360 -18.05 -17.39 -10.07
C ASP A 360 -17.16 -18.29 -10.94
N HIS A 361 -17.34 -19.61 -10.78
CA HIS A 361 -16.61 -20.61 -11.55
C HIS A 361 -16.90 -20.56 -13.06
N ALA A 362 -18.10 -20.13 -13.48
CA ALA A 362 -18.41 -19.99 -14.90
C ALA A 362 -17.71 -18.77 -15.50
N ALA A 363 -17.73 -17.64 -14.79
CA ALA A 363 -16.94 -16.47 -15.18
C ALA A 363 -15.43 -16.76 -15.14
N ALA A 364 -14.94 -17.58 -14.20
CA ALA A 364 -13.53 -17.94 -14.11
C ALA A 364 -13.05 -18.73 -15.34
N ILE A 365 -13.87 -19.66 -15.83
CA ILE A 365 -13.63 -20.41 -17.06
C ILE A 365 -13.63 -19.49 -18.30
N GLU A 366 -14.54 -18.53 -18.38
CA GLU A 366 -14.58 -17.59 -19.51
C GLU A 366 -13.45 -16.56 -19.48
N ASP A 367 -13.10 -16.01 -18.31
CA ASP A 367 -11.92 -15.16 -18.08
C ASP A 367 -10.64 -15.88 -18.51
N ALA A 368 -10.47 -17.15 -18.12
CA ALA A 368 -9.32 -17.97 -18.51
C ALA A 368 -9.24 -18.18 -20.04
N LYS A 369 -10.38 -18.49 -20.68
CA LYS A 369 -10.48 -18.54 -22.14
C LYS A 369 -10.20 -17.18 -22.79
N GLU A 370 -10.53 -16.07 -22.15
CA GLU A 370 -10.31 -14.73 -22.69
C GLU A 370 -8.83 -14.35 -22.63
N LEU A 371 -8.14 -14.63 -21.52
CA LEU A 371 -6.67 -14.52 -21.42
C LEU A 371 -5.97 -15.33 -22.51
N LEU A 372 -6.42 -16.57 -22.76
CA LEU A 372 -5.86 -17.43 -23.81
C LEU A 372 -6.13 -16.89 -25.23
N ARG A 373 -7.31 -16.31 -25.47
CA ARG A 373 -7.66 -15.59 -26.72
C ARG A 373 -6.93 -14.25 -26.86
N ALA A 374 -6.47 -13.66 -25.76
CA ALA A 374 -5.76 -12.39 -25.72
C ALA A 374 -4.23 -12.54 -25.86
N GLY A 375 -3.67 -13.70 -25.52
CA GLY A 375 -2.27 -14.05 -25.78
C GLY A 375 -2.16 -15.10 -26.88
N GLU A 376 -1.78 -16.32 -26.49
CA GLU A 376 -1.21 -17.38 -27.34
C GLU A 376 -2.04 -17.82 -28.57
N LEU A 377 -3.35 -17.52 -28.62
CA LEU A 377 -4.19 -17.82 -29.79
C LEU A 377 -4.28 -16.70 -30.84
N ARG A 378 -3.50 -15.63 -30.72
CA ARG A 378 -3.42 -14.56 -31.74
C ARG A 378 -1.96 -14.14 -32.00
N PHE A 379 -1.76 -13.22 -32.95
CA PHE A 379 -0.45 -12.62 -33.20
C PHE A 379 -0.30 -11.31 -32.42
N GLY A 380 0.68 -11.28 -31.49
CA GLY A 380 0.81 -10.21 -30.50
C GLY A 380 -0.30 -10.27 -29.44
N THR A 381 -0.24 -9.35 -28.48
CA THR A 381 -0.96 -9.51 -27.20
C THR A 381 -2.07 -8.48 -27.03
N ASP A 382 -3.17 -8.83 -26.37
CA ASP A 382 -4.17 -7.87 -25.89
C ASP A 382 -3.93 -7.53 -24.43
N GLU A 383 -3.03 -6.56 -24.20
CA GLU A 383 -2.69 -6.14 -22.84
C GLU A 383 -3.88 -5.48 -22.13
N SER A 384 -4.93 -5.13 -22.89
CA SER A 384 -6.20 -4.60 -22.37
C SER A 384 -6.97 -5.66 -21.59
N THR A 385 -7.11 -6.87 -22.15
CA THR A 385 -7.80 -8.00 -21.52
C THR A 385 -7.05 -8.45 -20.27
N PHE A 386 -5.72 -8.63 -20.39
CA PHE A 386 -4.86 -8.97 -19.26
C PHE A 386 -4.98 -7.94 -18.13
N ASN A 387 -4.86 -6.63 -18.43
CA ASN A 387 -5.02 -5.57 -17.44
C ASN A 387 -6.43 -5.57 -16.81
N ALA A 388 -7.49 -5.68 -17.61
CA ALA A 388 -8.86 -5.65 -17.10
C ALA A 388 -9.14 -6.80 -16.12
N ILE A 389 -8.78 -8.04 -16.49
CA ILE A 389 -9.00 -9.22 -15.64
C ILE A 389 -8.10 -9.14 -14.40
N LEU A 390 -6.79 -8.93 -14.56
CA LEU A 390 -5.81 -8.98 -13.47
C LEU A 390 -5.94 -7.82 -12.47
N VAL A 391 -6.46 -6.65 -12.88
CA VAL A 391 -6.70 -5.52 -11.97
C VAL A 391 -8.08 -5.56 -11.31
N GLN A 392 -9.14 -5.95 -12.03
CA GLN A 392 -10.51 -5.79 -11.50
C GLN A 392 -11.02 -6.98 -10.68
N ARG A 393 -10.67 -8.22 -11.04
CA ARG A 393 -11.22 -9.42 -10.37
C ARG A 393 -10.69 -9.56 -8.94
N ASN A 394 -11.51 -10.12 -8.04
CA ASN A 394 -11.11 -10.38 -6.66
C ASN A 394 -10.05 -11.50 -6.56
N VAL A 395 -9.34 -11.56 -5.43
CA VAL A 395 -8.20 -12.48 -5.25
C VAL A 395 -8.63 -13.96 -5.29
N PRO A 396 -9.72 -14.41 -4.63
CA PRO A 396 -10.26 -15.76 -4.84
C PRO A 396 -10.64 -16.07 -6.29
N GLN A 397 -11.33 -15.16 -6.98
CA GLN A 397 -11.70 -15.32 -8.39
C GLN A 397 -10.46 -15.48 -9.28
N LEU A 398 -9.43 -14.64 -9.10
CA LEU A 398 -8.18 -14.78 -9.88
C LEU A 398 -7.46 -16.10 -9.62
N LYS A 399 -7.50 -16.65 -8.39
CA LYS A 399 -6.99 -18.00 -8.14
C LYS A 399 -7.73 -19.07 -8.95
N GLN A 400 -9.06 -18.96 -9.06
CA GLN A 400 -9.85 -19.85 -9.92
C GLN A 400 -9.49 -19.63 -11.40
N VAL A 401 -9.41 -18.38 -11.89
CA VAL A 401 -9.03 -18.06 -13.28
C VAL A 401 -7.68 -18.68 -13.64
N PHE A 402 -6.68 -18.61 -12.76
CA PHE A 402 -5.36 -19.19 -13.04
C PHE A 402 -5.40 -20.73 -13.04
N GLN A 403 -6.21 -21.34 -12.18
CA GLN A 403 -6.43 -22.79 -12.20
C GLN A 403 -7.13 -23.24 -13.48
N GLU A 404 -8.17 -22.53 -13.92
CA GLU A 404 -8.87 -22.86 -15.17
C GLU A 404 -8.00 -22.59 -16.41
N TYR A 405 -7.10 -21.62 -16.35
CA TYR A 405 -6.09 -21.40 -17.41
C TYR A 405 -5.19 -22.63 -17.55
N GLU A 406 -4.60 -23.09 -16.43
CA GLU A 406 -3.74 -24.27 -16.37
C GLU A 406 -4.48 -25.56 -16.76
N ASN A 407 -5.76 -25.69 -16.40
CA ASN A 407 -6.64 -26.78 -16.85
C ASN A 407 -6.88 -26.79 -18.39
N ILE A 408 -6.86 -25.63 -19.04
CA ILE A 408 -7.16 -25.46 -20.47
C ILE A 408 -5.88 -25.56 -21.33
N THR A 409 -4.77 -24.99 -20.89
CA THR A 409 -3.51 -24.92 -21.66
C THR A 409 -2.50 -26.00 -21.30
N GLY A 410 -2.53 -26.50 -20.06
CA GLY A 410 -1.52 -27.43 -19.52
C GLY A 410 -0.26 -26.78 -18.97
N HIS A 411 -0.23 -25.45 -18.80
CA HIS A 411 0.87 -24.69 -18.19
C HIS A 411 0.38 -23.44 -17.45
N ALA A 412 1.25 -22.75 -16.73
CA ALA A 412 0.84 -21.62 -15.90
C ALA A 412 0.57 -20.35 -16.73
N ILE A 413 -0.30 -19.48 -16.20
CA ILE A 413 -0.50 -18.13 -16.73
C ILE A 413 0.78 -17.28 -16.67
N GLU A 414 1.68 -17.56 -15.71
CA GLU A 414 3.02 -16.98 -15.67
C GLU A 414 3.82 -17.30 -16.93
N ASP A 415 3.76 -18.53 -17.46
CA ASP A 415 4.51 -18.92 -18.67
C ASP A 415 4.00 -18.16 -19.91
N ALA A 416 2.67 -17.97 -20.00
CA ALA A 416 2.07 -17.13 -21.05
C ALA A 416 2.48 -15.67 -20.91
N ILE A 417 2.48 -15.10 -19.69
CA ILE A 417 2.96 -13.73 -19.45
C ILE A 417 4.47 -13.62 -19.71
N GLU A 418 5.24 -14.68 -19.46
CA GLU A 418 6.68 -14.74 -19.72
C GLU A 418 7.01 -14.69 -21.22
N ASN A 419 6.17 -15.28 -22.07
CA ASN A 419 6.34 -15.32 -23.52
C ASN A 419 5.72 -14.10 -24.24
N GLU A 420 4.51 -13.70 -23.86
CA GLU A 420 3.70 -12.70 -24.59
C GLU A 420 3.95 -11.24 -24.18
N PHE A 421 4.77 -11.00 -23.14
CA PHE A 421 5.08 -9.65 -22.65
C PHE A 421 6.58 -9.41 -22.49
N SER A 422 6.97 -8.14 -22.49
CA SER A 422 8.36 -7.71 -22.20
C SER A 422 8.37 -6.43 -21.34
N GLY A 423 9.56 -6.03 -20.87
CA GLY A 423 9.74 -4.85 -20.04
C GLY A 423 8.89 -4.85 -18.77
N ASP A 424 8.46 -3.66 -18.36
CA ASP A 424 7.90 -3.41 -17.03
C ASP A 424 6.44 -3.81 -16.91
N ILE A 425 5.72 -3.90 -18.05
CA ILE A 425 4.41 -4.53 -18.10
C ILE A 425 4.51 -6.03 -17.77
N LYS A 426 5.51 -6.76 -18.29
CA LYS A 426 5.77 -8.16 -17.88
C LYS A 426 6.07 -8.25 -16.38
N LYS A 427 6.97 -7.41 -15.86
CA LYS A 427 7.29 -7.36 -14.41
C LYS A 427 6.02 -7.13 -13.57
N GLY A 428 5.17 -6.17 -13.95
CA GLY A 428 3.97 -5.77 -13.23
C GLY A 428 2.88 -6.83 -13.22
N LEU A 429 2.58 -7.46 -14.37
CA LEU A 429 1.58 -8.53 -14.45
C LEU A 429 2.03 -9.78 -13.68
N LEU A 430 3.32 -10.17 -13.77
CA LEU A 430 3.88 -11.26 -12.98
C LEU A 430 3.83 -10.96 -11.47
N ALA A 431 4.04 -9.71 -11.04
CA ALA A 431 3.92 -9.32 -9.64
C ALA A 431 2.48 -9.50 -9.12
N ILE A 432 1.46 -9.13 -9.90
CA ILE A 432 0.05 -9.38 -9.54
C ILE A 432 -0.20 -10.90 -9.41
N VAL A 433 0.19 -11.70 -10.40
CA VAL A 433 -0.04 -13.16 -10.38
C VAL A 433 0.64 -13.82 -9.17
N LYS A 434 1.92 -13.49 -8.92
CA LYS A 434 2.67 -13.99 -7.77
C LYS A 434 2.04 -13.55 -6.44
N CYS A 435 1.67 -12.28 -6.29
CA CYS A 435 1.02 -11.77 -5.08
C CYS A 435 -0.36 -12.41 -4.84
N VAL A 436 -1.13 -12.68 -5.91
CA VAL A 436 -2.41 -13.39 -5.83
C VAL A 436 -2.18 -14.84 -5.39
N LYS A 437 -1.30 -15.60 -6.06
CA LYS A 437 -1.03 -17.00 -5.72
C LYS A 437 -0.47 -17.14 -4.29
N ASN A 438 0.65 -16.47 -4.00
CA ASN A 438 1.31 -16.48 -2.70
C ASN A 438 1.99 -15.11 -2.39
N ARG A 439 1.27 -14.23 -1.69
CA ARG A 439 1.77 -12.92 -1.20
C ARG A 439 3.06 -13.03 -0.40
N ALA A 440 3.15 -13.98 0.53
CA ALA A 440 4.33 -14.16 1.37
C ALA A 440 5.54 -14.62 0.54
N GLY A 441 5.30 -15.49 -0.45
CA GLY A 441 6.31 -15.91 -1.43
C GLY A 441 6.80 -14.77 -2.32
N PHE A 442 5.91 -13.87 -2.75
CA PHE A 442 6.31 -12.65 -3.47
C PHE A 442 7.25 -11.79 -2.63
N PHE A 443 6.88 -11.43 -1.38
CA PHE A 443 7.75 -10.59 -0.54
C PHE A 443 9.03 -11.31 -0.11
N ALA A 444 9.02 -12.63 0.08
CA ALA A 444 10.23 -13.42 0.29
C ALA A 444 11.17 -13.38 -0.94
N GLU A 445 10.63 -13.46 -2.16
CA GLU A 445 11.40 -13.30 -3.40
C GLU A 445 11.97 -11.88 -3.54
N GLN A 446 11.23 -10.85 -3.12
CA GLN A 446 11.71 -9.46 -3.12
C GLN A 446 12.83 -9.23 -2.10
N LEU A 447 12.71 -9.75 -0.87
CA LEU A 447 13.76 -9.70 0.16
C LEU A 447 15.02 -10.46 -0.28
N TYR A 448 14.86 -11.63 -0.87
CA TYR A 448 15.97 -12.41 -1.41
C TYR A 448 16.70 -11.61 -2.51
N LYS A 449 15.96 -11.00 -3.44
CA LYS A 449 16.54 -10.12 -4.47
C LYS A 449 17.25 -8.89 -3.91
N SER A 450 16.89 -8.38 -2.73
CA SER A 450 17.59 -7.23 -2.13
C SER A 450 18.94 -7.56 -1.48
N MET A 451 19.25 -8.85 -1.25
CA MET A 451 20.50 -9.31 -0.60
C MET A 451 21.30 -10.32 -1.45
N LYS A 452 20.72 -10.85 -2.54
CA LYS A 452 21.37 -11.86 -3.39
C LYS A 452 22.25 -11.23 -4.47
N GLY A 453 23.53 -11.04 -4.19
CA GLY A 453 24.50 -10.66 -5.21
C GLY A 453 25.87 -10.27 -4.68
N PHE A 454 26.47 -9.26 -5.31
CA PHE A 454 27.61 -8.53 -4.75
C PHE A 454 27.09 -7.24 -4.11
N GLY A 455 26.80 -7.31 -2.81
CA GLY A 455 26.27 -6.21 -2.01
C GLY A 455 24.74 -6.11 -2.01
N THR A 456 24.25 -5.24 -1.13
CA THR A 456 22.83 -5.08 -0.77
C THR A 456 22.14 -3.97 -1.55
N ASP A 457 20.90 -4.20 -1.95
CA ASP A 457 19.91 -3.17 -2.26
C ASP A 457 19.27 -2.72 -0.93
N ASP A 458 20.02 -1.90 -0.18
CA ASP A 458 19.65 -1.42 1.15
C ASP A 458 18.30 -0.70 1.17
N ASP A 459 18.01 0.06 0.10
CA ASP A 459 16.80 0.85 -0.07
C ASP A 459 15.56 -0.04 -0.01
N ARG A 460 15.57 -1.08 -0.84
CA ARG A 460 14.51 -2.08 -0.89
C ARG A 460 14.47 -2.96 0.36
N LEU A 461 15.62 -3.31 0.93
CA LEU A 461 15.68 -4.08 2.18
C LEU A 461 15.03 -3.29 3.34
N ILE A 462 15.34 -2.00 3.47
CA ILE A 462 14.70 -1.08 4.42
C ILE A 462 13.21 -1.00 4.16
N ARG A 463 12.78 -0.73 2.92
CA ARG A 463 11.36 -0.59 2.57
C ARG A 463 10.58 -1.87 2.88
N LEU A 464 11.09 -3.04 2.46
CA LEU A 464 10.44 -4.33 2.71
C LEU A 464 10.35 -4.65 4.21
N VAL A 465 11.43 -4.47 4.98
CA VAL A 465 11.40 -4.76 6.42
C VAL A 465 10.46 -3.80 7.15
N VAL A 466 10.53 -2.49 6.90
CA VAL A 466 9.68 -1.48 7.57
C VAL A 466 8.21 -1.61 7.20
N THR A 467 7.88 -1.98 5.96
CA THR A 467 6.48 -2.06 5.51
C THR A 467 5.79 -3.38 5.86
N ARG A 468 6.53 -4.46 6.13
CA ARG A 468 5.96 -5.78 6.42
C ARG A 468 6.10 -6.23 7.90
N CYS A 469 7.00 -5.64 8.70
CA CYS A 469 7.23 -6.07 10.10
C CYS A 469 5.98 -5.96 11.00
N GLU A 470 5.14 -4.94 10.78
CA GLU A 470 3.88 -4.73 11.51
C GLU A 470 2.66 -5.37 10.78
N VAL A 471 2.90 -6.24 9.78
CA VAL A 471 1.86 -6.87 8.94
C VAL A 471 1.98 -8.39 8.88
N ASP A 472 2.86 -8.95 8.04
CA ASP A 472 2.90 -10.37 7.64
C ASP A 472 4.34 -10.95 7.57
N MET A 473 5.28 -10.34 8.32
CA MET A 473 6.69 -10.75 8.32
C MET A 473 6.90 -12.21 8.77
N GLY A 474 6.10 -12.75 9.69
CA GLY A 474 6.19 -14.15 10.10
C GLY A 474 5.85 -15.12 8.98
N GLU A 475 4.80 -14.86 8.21
CA GLU A 475 4.45 -15.63 7.01
C GLU A 475 5.54 -15.53 5.93
N ILE A 476 6.13 -14.34 5.77
CA ILE A 476 7.22 -14.08 4.83
C ILE A 476 8.49 -14.85 5.24
N LYS A 477 8.88 -14.83 6.52
CA LYS A 477 10.03 -15.59 7.07
C LYS A 477 9.89 -17.09 6.84
N GLU A 478 8.72 -17.65 7.14
CA GLU A 478 8.44 -19.07 6.95
C GLU A 478 8.54 -19.44 5.46
N THR A 479 7.97 -18.62 4.57
CA THR A 479 8.04 -18.86 3.13
C THR A 479 9.46 -18.68 2.58
N PHE A 480 10.22 -17.70 3.08
CA PHE A 480 11.62 -17.46 2.73
C PHE A 480 12.48 -18.69 3.04
N ARG A 481 12.34 -19.25 4.25
CA ARG A 481 13.06 -20.47 4.64
C ARG A 481 12.70 -21.67 3.76
N GLN A 482 11.44 -21.80 3.35
CA GLN A 482 10.98 -22.86 2.45
C GLN A 482 11.51 -22.70 1.01
N LEU A 483 11.68 -21.47 0.51
CA LEU A 483 12.18 -21.19 -0.84
C LEU A 483 13.71 -21.26 -0.93
N TYR A 484 14.43 -20.86 0.12
CA TYR A 484 15.89 -20.65 0.06
C TYR A 484 16.71 -21.57 0.98
N ASN A 485 16.07 -22.36 1.85
CA ASN A 485 16.70 -23.29 2.81
C ASN A 485 17.61 -22.62 3.87
N GLU A 486 17.43 -21.32 4.09
CA GLU A 486 18.15 -20.49 5.06
C GLU A 486 17.13 -19.50 5.68
N SER A 487 17.29 -19.10 6.94
CA SER A 487 16.36 -18.11 7.53
C SER A 487 16.62 -16.69 7.02
N LEU A 488 15.60 -15.84 7.08
CA LEU A 488 15.74 -14.42 6.74
C LEU A 488 16.75 -13.74 7.68
N GLU A 489 16.75 -14.13 8.95
CA GLU A 489 17.69 -13.66 9.98
C GLU A 489 19.13 -14.05 9.69
N GLU A 490 19.39 -15.26 9.18
CA GLU A 490 20.72 -15.70 8.75
C GLU A 490 21.17 -14.96 7.49
N PHE A 491 20.29 -14.78 6.50
CA PHE A 491 20.61 -14.07 5.25
C PHE A 491 20.93 -12.59 5.50
N ILE A 492 20.11 -11.88 6.29
CA ILE A 492 20.42 -10.53 6.80
C ILE A 492 21.71 -10.54 7.64
N SER A 493 22.00 -11.64 8.34
CA SER A 493 23.22 -11.77 9.13
C SER A 493 24.49 -11.99 8.33
N GLY A 494 24.40 -12.56 7.13
CA GLY A 494 25.52 -12.64 6.19
C GLY A 494 25.83 -11.30 5.53
N ASP A 495 24.80 -10.63 5.00
CA ASP A 495 24.97 -9.47 4.11
C ASP A 495 25.11 -8.14 4.86
N CYS A 496 24.31 -7.90 5.91
CA CYS A 496 24.31 -6.63 6.64
C CYS A 496 25.33 -6.57 7.78
N SER A 497 25.68 -5.37 8.26
CA SER A 497 26.61 -5.19 9.40
C SER A 497 26.22 -4.08 10.39
N GLY A 498 27.04 -3.87 11.43
CA GLY A 498 26.94 -2.73 12.34
C GLY A 498 25.64 -2.66 13.16
N HIS A 499 25.09 -1.45 13.29
CA HIS A 499 23.83 -1.19 13.99
C HIS A 499 22.61 -1.33 13.07
N TYR A 500 22.81 -1.11 11.77
CA TYR A 500 21.85 -1.41 10.73
C TYR A 500 21.38 -2.87 10.79
N LYS A 501 22.30 -3.85 10.76
CA LYS A 501 21.97 -5.27 10.97
C LYS A 501 21.18 -5.52 12.25
N LYS A 502 21.64 -4.99 13.40
CA LYS A 502 20.97 -5.21 14.70
C LYS A 502 19.54 -4.68 14.71
N CYS A 503 19.29 -3.59 13.98
CA CYS A 503 17.96 -3.00 13.85
C CYS A 503 17.07 -3.80 12.89
N LEU A 504 17.57 -4.20 11.71
CA LEU A 504 16.86 -5.11 10.80
C LEU A 504 16.46 -6.40 11.51
N LEU A 505 17.41 -7.07 12.17
CA LEU A 505 17.15 -8.31 12.93
C LEU A 505 16.09 -8.10 14.03
N ALA A 506 16.12 -6.98 14.74
CA ALA A 506 15.10 -6.66 15.75
C ALA A 506 13.70 -6.41 15.16
N LEU A 507 13.60 -5.94 13.91
CA LEU A 507 12.33 -5.77 13.20
C LEU A 507 11.82 -7.08 12.59
N VAL A 508 12.69 -8.04 12.28
CA VAL A 508 12.31 -9.35 11.72
C VAL A 508 12.39 -10.52 12.72
N SER A 509 12.56 -10.28 14.03
CA SER A 509 12.60 -11.36 15.04
C SER A 509 11.20 -11.94 15.29
#